data_AF-A0A841GVG3-F1
#
_entry.id   AF-A0A841GVG3-F1
#
_cell.length_a   1.000
_cell.length_b   1.000
_cell.length_c   1.000
_cell.angle_alpha   90.00
_cell.angle_beta   90.00
_cell.angle_gamma   90.00
#
_symmetry.space_group_name_H-M   'P 1'
#
loop_
_entity.id
_entity.type
_entity.pdbx_description
1 polymer ?
#
loop_
_entity_poly.entity_id
_entity_poly.type
_entity_poly.pdbx_seq_one_letter_code
_entity_poly.pdbx_strand_id
1 'polypeptide(L)'
;MVIASGYLGWNPAEVRIGPSVMDADGAVRLDPGPGMHPRDCAPAASAVLVAAEGTGEDALLLLRARAPARTVARGRGILAAAADAAGTTGWYTVAHGLDGSAEVWTVDLDGGEPRRAWGGCAVDSPLVWMPDGRVAFHGTDGWIRVAGPGEGEPVRVAAGRSPAADGTGRLAYLRGRAVVVRGADGAEREWPLPRTLGRPTLARVLSWSPDGREVSWGRTAGLVGKRTDFFLLDVQTGRSRRVPQRYLAGLRLIAPSPEWR
;
A
#
# COMPACT_ATOMS: atom_id res chain seq x y z
N MET A 1 13.31 2.04 1.68
CA MET A 1 12.24 2.90 2.21
C MET A 1 11.04 2.01 2.37
N VAL A 2 10.26 2.20 3.43
CA VAL A 2 9.07 1.38 3.64
C VAL A 2 8.03 2.04 2.75
N ILE A 3 7.63 1.38 1.67
CA ILE A 3 6.37 1.71 1.01
C ILE A 3 5.41 0.63 1.46
N ALA A 4 4.52 0.99 2.36
CA ALA A 4 3.46 0.11 2.80
C ALA A 4 2.20 0.41 1.99
N SER A 5 1.63 -0.65 1.43
CA SER A 5 0.27 -1.05 1.78
C SER A 5 0.34 -2.53 2.13
N GLY A 6 -0.31 -2.96 3.21
CA GLY A 6 -0.33 -4.36 3.66
C GLY A 6 1.03 -5.04 3.98
N TYR A 7 1.52 -4.84 5.21
CA TYR A 7 2.43 -5.75 5.97
C TYR A 7 3.94 -5.88 5.66
N LEU A 8 4.55 -5.28 4.63
CA LEU A 8 5.91 -5.69 4.19
C LEU A 8 6.91 -4.54 3.92
N GLY A 9 7.95 -4.37 4.76
CA GLY A 9 9.09 -3.45 4.57
C GLY A 9 10.39 -4.07 4.00
N TRP A 10 11.21 -3.26 3.32
CA TRP A 10 12.44 -3.62 2.57
C TRP A 10 13.87 -3.34 3.17
N ASN A 11 14.53 -4.27 3.90
CA ASN A 11 15.86 -4.08 4.54
C ASN A 11 16.73 -5.35 4.43
N PRO A 12 18.04 -5.24 4.13
CA PRO A 12 18.96 -6.38 4.00
C PRO A 12 19.46 -7.09 5.29
N ALA A 13 19.29 -6.57 6.52
CA ALA A 13 20.05 -7.04 7.71
C ALA A 13 19.27 -7.85 8.77
N GLU A 14 18.27 -7.25 9.43
CA GLU A 14 17.41 -7.86 10.46
C GLU A 14 16.03 -7.21 10.34
N VAL A 15 14.98 -7.85 10.86
CA VAL A 15 13.70 -7.20 11.15
C VAL A 15 12.95 -7.86 12.35
N ARG A 16 11.93 -7.19 12.90
CA ARG A 16 10.81 -7.73 13.69
C ARG A 16 9.45 -7.35 13.06
N ILE A 17 8.47 -8.27 13.05
CA ILE A 17 7.05 -7.95 12.82
C ILE A 17 6.39 -7.67 14.17
N GLY A 18 5.62 -6.58 14.21
CA GLY A 18 4.83 -6.11 15.33
C GLY A 18 4.19 -4.78 14.98
N PRO A 19 3.45 -4.14 15.90
CA PRO A 19 2.99 -2.78 15.73
C PRO A 19 4.20 -1.85 15.96
N SER A 20 5.07 -1.73 14.97
CA SER A 20 6.29 -0.92 15.05
C SER A 20 6.66 -0.32 13.70
N VAL A 21 7.00 0.97 13.70
CA VAL A 21 7.69 1.67 12.62
C VAL A 21 9.18 1.71 12.95
N MET A 22 10.03 1.88 11.95
CA MET A 22 11.46 2.11 12.16
C MET A 22 11.92 3.33 11.37
N ASP A 23 12.66 4.19 12.05
CA ASP A 23 13.38 5.34 11.49
C ASP A 23 14.91 5.13 11.64
N ALA A 24 15.70 6.20 11.49
CA ALA A 24 17.15 6.16 11.67
C ALA A 24 17.59 6.03 13.16
N ASP A 25 16.73 6.42 14.10
CA ASP A 25 16.99 6.42 15.54
C ASP A 25 16.59 5.08 16.20
N GLY A 26 15.62 4.36 15.62
CA GLY A 26 15.32 2.97 16.00
C GLY A 26 13.87 2.52 15.75
N ALA A 27 13.46 1.48 16.48
CA ALA A 27 12.10 0.93 16.41
C ALA A 27 11.13 1.68 17.33
N VAL A 28 10.19 2.44 16.75
CA VAL A 28 9.08 3.05 17.48
C VAL A 28 7.90 2.08 17.50
N ARG A 29 7.47 1.66 18.70
CA ARG A 29 6.25 0.85 18.84
C ARG A 29 5.02 1.72 18.64
N LEU A 30 4.19 1.36 17.65
CA LEU A 30 2.85 1.91 17.51
C LEU A 30 1.96 1.29 18.60
N ASP A 31 1.20 2.13 19.28
CA ASP A 31 0.05 1.68 20.06
C ASP A 31 -1.20 2.30 19.43
N PRO A 32 -2.00 1.55 18.66
CA PRO A 32 -3.23 2.04 18.06
C PRO A 32 -4.37 2.18 19.08
N GLY A 33 -4.14 1.83 20.35
CA GLY A 33 -5.13 1.79 21.40
C GLY A 33 -5.64 0.37 21.70
N PRO A 34 -6.28 0.19 22.86
CA PRO A 34 -6.76 -1.12 23.31
C PRO A 34 -7.83 -1.68 22.37
N GLY A 35 -7.65 -2.92 21.91
CA GLY A 35 -8.59 -3.60 21.02
C GLY A 35 -8.54 -3.18 19.55
N MET A 36 -7.57 -2.34 19.16
CA MET A 36 -7.34 -1.93 17.77
C MET A 36 -6.21 -2.74 17.12
N HIS A 37 -6.42 -3.20 15.88
CA HIS A 37 -5.48 -4.01 15.12
C HIS A 37 -5.10 -3.32 13.81
N PRO A 38 -3.83 -2.92 13.60
CA PRO A 38 -3.40 -2.30 12.35
C PRO A 38 -3.60 -3.25 11.16
N ARG A 39 -4.39 -2.82 10.17
CA ARG A 39 -4.65 -3.55 8.92
C ARG A 39 -3.89 -2.98 7.74
N ASP A 40 -3.67 -1.67 7.71
CA ASP A 40 -2.89 -0.98 6.68
C ASP A 40 -2.14 0.23 7.26
N CYS A 41 -1.06 0.64 6.60
CA CYS A 41 -0.31 1.84 6.98
C CYS A 41 0.31 2.52 5.76
N ALA A 42 0.40 3.86 5.82
CA ALA A 42 0.93 4.71 4.77
C ALA A 42 1.94 5.71 5.38
N PRO A 43 3.26 5.48 5.21
CA PRO A 43 4.29 6.38 5.67
C PRO A 43 4.47 7.59 4.74
N ALA A 44 4.81 8.73 5.33
CA ALA A 44 5.13 10.02 4.70
C ALA A 44 6.38 10.63 5.38
N ALA A 45 6.86 11.78 4.90
CA ALA A 45 8.06 12.42 5.44
C ALA A 45 7.93 12.90 6.90
N SER A 46 6.73 13.32 7.32
CA SER A 46 6.49 13.84 8.68
C SER A 46 5.58 12.94 9.54
N ALA A 47 5.01 11.89 8.94
CA ALA A 47 3.85 11.19 9.49
C ALA A 47 3.76 9.73 9.04
N VAL A 48 2.99 8.93 9.78
CA VAL A 48 2.48 7.63 9.35
C VAL A 48 0.97 7.62 9.60
N LEU A 49 0.19 7.38 8.54
CA LEU A 49 -1.21 7.01 8.66
C LEU A 49 -1.33 5.51 8.91
N VAL A 50 -2.28 5.11 9.77
CA VAL A 50 -2.58 3.71 10.07
C VAL A 50 -4.09 3.52 10.05
N ALA A 51 -4.58 2.62 9.19
CA ALA A 51 -5.93 2.10 9.29
C ALA A 51 -5.93 0.93 10.28
N ALA A 52 -6.75 1.03 11.32
CA ALA A 52 -6.85 0.02 12.38
C ALA A 52 -8.29 -0.50 12.51
N GLU A 53 -8.41 -1.82 12.66
CA GLU A 53 -9.66 -2.54 12.89
C GLU A 53 -9.96 -2.66 14.39
N GLY A 54 -11.17 -2.27 14.79
CA GLY A 54 -11.69 -2.52 16.13
C GLY A 54 -12.91 -3.45 16.09
N THR A 55 -13.24 -4.07 17.23
CA THR A 55 -14.35 -5.03 17.34
C THR A 55 -15.75 -4.45 17.08
N GLY A 56 -15.88 -3.12 17.02
CA GLY A 56 -17.13 -2.42 16.70
C GLY A 56 -16.99 -1.27 15.69
N GLU A 57 -15.82 -0.66 15.60
CA GLU A 57 -15.52 0.55 14.82
C GLU A 57 -14.04 0.51 14.39
N ASP A 58 -13.75 0.96 13.17
CA ASP A 58 -12.39 1.15 12.66
C ASP A 58 -11.93 2.60 12.89
N ALA A 59 -10.61 2.80 12.97
CA ALA A 59 -10.01 4.12 13.13
C ALA A 59 -8.92 4.37 12.09
N LEU A 60 -8.86 5.61 11.60
CA LEU A 60 -7.68 6.15 10.92
C LEU A 60 -6.87 6.94 11.92
N LEU A 61 -5.63 6.53 12.17
CA LEU A 61 -4.72 7.13 13.13
C LEU A 61 -3.57 7.83 12.42
N LEU A 62 -3.21 9.02 12.90
CA LEU A 62 -2.04 9.78 12.50
C LEU A 62 -0.98 9.68 13.60
N LEU A 63 0.20 9.24 13.22
CA LEU A 63 1.36 9.12 14.09
C LEU A 63 2.44 10.07 13.56
N ARG A 64 2.97 10.93 14.42
CA ARG A 64 4.08 11.84 14.11
C ARG A 64 5.21 11.63 15.13
N ALA A 65 6.45 11.88 14.73
CA ALA A 65 7.60 11.70 15.60
C ALA A 65 7.46 12.55 16.88
N ARG A 66 7.69 11.92 18.05
CA ARG A 66 7.63 12.57 19.38
C ARG A 66 6.28 13.21 19.74
N ALA A 67 5.20 12.84 19.07
CA ALA A 67 3.83 13.28 19.35
C ALA A 67 2.93 12.08 19.72
N PRO A 68 1.86 12.27 20.52
CA PRO A 68 0.85 11.24 20.73
C PRO A 68 0.10 10.95 19.42
N ALA A 69 -0.36 9.71 19.24
CA ALA A 69 -1.19 9.34 18.10
C ALA A 69 -2.52 10.10 18.12
N ARG A 70 -2.89 10.73 17.01
CA ARG A 70 -4.17 11.45 16.83
C ARG A 70 -5.14 10.56 16.03
N THR A 71 -6.38 10.41 16.49
CA THR A 71 -7.43 9.87 15.60
C THR A 71 -7.81 10.93 14.57
N VAL A 72 -7.75 10.58 13.29
CA VAL A 72 -8.09 11.47 12.16
C VAL A 72 -9.52 11.21 11.68
N ALA A 73 -9.93 9.95 11.64
CA ALA A 73 -11.29 9.55 11.29
C ALA A 73 -11.69 8.30 12.08
N ARG A 74 -13.00 8.13 12.27
CA ARG A 74 -13.64 6.93 12.81
C ARG A 74 -14.79 6.53 11.90
N GLY A 75 -15.07 5.23 11.84
CA GLY A 75 -16.17 4.70 11.06
C GLY A 75 -16.06 3.20 10.90
N ARG A 76 -17.04 2.57 10.23
CA ARG A 76 -16.95 1.16 9.84
C ARG A 76 -16.43 1.05 8.41
N GLY A 77 -15.59 0.06 8.15
CA GLY A 77 -15.09 -0.24 6.82
C GLY A 77 -13.91 0.62 6.38
N ILE A 78 -13.09 1.16 7.29
CA ILE A 78 -11.87 1.93 6.92
C ILE A 78 -10.77 0.95 6.50
N LEU A 79 -10.65 0.61 5.22
CA LEU A 79 -9.86 -0.55 4.79
C LEU A 79 -8.38 -0.26 4.50
N ALA A 80 -8.11 0.77 3.69
CA ALA A 80 -6.78 1.14 3.23
C ALA A 80 -6.54 2.64 3.39
N ALA A 81 -5.27 3.04 3.50
CA ALA A 81 -4.86 4.44 3.63
C ALA A 81 -3.72 4.79 2.67
N ALA A 82 -3.62 6.08 2.32
CA ALA A 82 -2.46 6.68 1.67
C ALA A 82 -2.22 8.08 2.25
N ALA A 83 -0.97 8.52 2.28
CA ALA A 83 -0.58 9.87 2.68
C ALA A 83 0.23 10.51 1.55
N ASP A 84 0.18 11.84 1.42
CA ASP A 84 1.11 12.56 0.56
C ASP A 84 2.54 12.55 1.11
N ALA A 85 3.55 12.83 0.26
CA ALA A 85 4.95 12.84 0.71
C ALA A 85 5.19 13.77 1.91
N ALA A 86 4.50 14.92 1.98
CA ALA A 86 4.65 15.87 3.07
C ALA A 86 4.09 15.35 4.40
N GLY A 87 3.07 14.47 4.38
CA GLY A 87 2.33 14.06 5.57
C GLY A 87 1.29 15.10 6.02
N THR A 88 0.79 15.87 5.06
CA THR A 88 -0.22 16.93 5.21
C THR A 88 -1.59 16.51 4.68
N THR A 89 -1.65 15.67 3.64
CA THR A 89 -2.92 15.17 3.08
C THR A 89 -3.05 13.67 3.26
N GLY A 90 -4.14 13.25 3.88
CA GLY A 90 -4.53 11.86 4.04
C GLY A 90 -5.61 11.44 3.06
N TRP A 91 -5.59 10.15 2.73
CA TRP A 91 -6.54 9.46 1.89
C TRP A 91 -6.88 8.12 2.52
N TYR A 92 -8.14 7.71 2.46
CA TYR A 92 -8.56 6.40 2.96
C TYR A 92 -9.79 5.87 2.23
N THR A 93 -9.95 4.56 2.21
CA THR A 93 -11.17 3.90 1.70
C THR A 93 -12.18 3.67 2.83
N VAL A 94 -13.47 3.80 2.51
CA VAL A 94 -14.59 3.41 3.36
C VAL A 94 -15.51 2.46 2.58
N ALA A 95 -15.64 1.22 3.05
CA ALA A 95 -16.49 0.20 2.43
C ALA A 95 -17.89 0.16 3.06
N HIS A 96 -18.94 0.26 2.24
CA HIS A 96 -20.33 0.27 2.69
C HIS A 96 -21.03 -1.05 2.34
N GLY A 97 -20.94 -2.03 3.23
CA GLY A 97 -21.60 -3.32 3.06
C GLY A 97 -20.80 -4.33 2.24
N LEU A 98 -21.50 -5.16 1.44
CA LEU A 98 -20.95 -6.34 0.76
C LEU A 98 -20.97 -6.23 -0.78
N ASP A 99 -21.21 -5.05 -1.34
CA ASP A 99 -21.32 -4.83 -2.79
C ASP A 99 -19.97 -4.92 -3.54
N GLY A 100 -18.86 -4.98 -2.80
CA GLY A 100 -17.49 -5.02 -3.34
C GLY A 100 -16.92 -3.65 -3.70
N SER A 101 -17.63 -2.56 -3.38
CA SER A 101 -17.19 -1.20 -3.64
C SER A 101 -16.76 -0.47 -2.35
N ALA A 102 -15.91 0.53 -2.52
CA ALA A 102 -15.52 1.47 -1.48
C ALA A 102 -15.57 2.90 -2.01
N GLU A 103 -15.92 3.80 -1.10
CA GLU A 103 -15.69 5.23 -1.26
C GLU A 103 -14.25 5.57 -0.91
N VAL A 104 -13.74 6.64 -1.51
CA VAL A 104 -12.46 7.24 -1.16
C VAL A 104 -12.72 8.60 -0.54
N TRP A 105 -12.11 8.81 0.60
CA TRP A 105 -12.21 9.99 1.44
C TRP A 105 -10.84 10.65 1.56
N THR A 106 -10.83 11.96 1.74
CA THR A 106 -9.63 12.78 1.96
C THR A 106 -9.77 13.63 3.20
N VAL A 107 -8.64 13.92 3.84
CA VAL A 107 -8.58 14.66 5.10
C VAL A 107 -7.26 15.42 5.20
N ASP A 108 -7.32 16.65 5.70
CA ASP A 108 -6.14 17.42 6.07
C ASP A 108 -5.60 16.93 7.42
N LEU A 109 -4.36 16.45 7.42
CA LEU A 109 -3.72 15.80 8.57
C LEU A 109 -3.29 16.80 9.64
N ASP A 110 -3.20 18.09 9.33
CA ASP A 110 -2.94 19.12 10.32
C ASP A 110 -4.20 19.52 11.11
N GLY A 111 -5.41 19.41 10.52
CA GLY A 111 -6.64 19.57 11.32
C GLY A 111 -7.97 19.79 10.59
N GLY A 112 -8.08 19.48 9.30
CA GLY A 112 -9.35 19.64 8.58
C GLY A 112 -10.31 18.46 8.77
N GLU A 113 -11.59 18.71 8.51
CA GLU A 113 -12.62 17.67 8.53
C GLU A 113 -12.46 16.68 7.35
N PRO A 114 -12.67 15.37 7.57
CA PRO A 114 -12.69 14.41 6.48
C PRO A 114 -13.86 14.66 5.52
N ARG A 115 -13.59 14.61 4.21
CA ARG A 115 -14.62 14.74 3.17
C ARG A 115 -14.55 13.60 2.17
N ARG A 116 -15.72 13.19 1.69
CA ARG A 116 -15.87 12.23 0.59
C ARG A 116 -15.29 12.83 -0.69
N ALA A 117 -14.45 12.07 -1.39
CA ALA A 117 -13.83 12.52 -2.62
C ALA A 117 -14.43 11.82 -3.85
N TRP A 118 -14.53 10.49 -3.85
CA TRP A 118 -15.16 9.72 -4.94
C TRP A 118 -15.65 8.34 -4.49
N GLY A 119 -16.36 7.63 -5.39
CA GLY A 119 -16.82 6.25 -5.19
C GLY A 119 -16.26 5.29 -6.24
N GLY A 120 -16.68 4.01 -6.18
CA GLY A 120 -16.35 3.00 -7.19
C GLY A 120 -14.91 2.47 -7.15
N CYS A 121 -14.18 2.72 -6.06
CA CYS A 121 -12.95 1.98 -5.76
C CYS A 121 -13.32 0.51 -5.47
N ALA A 122 -12.51 -0.45 -5.88
CA ALA A 122 -12.72 -1.84 -5.47
C ALA A 122 -12.36 -1.97 -3.97
N VAL A 123 -13.19 -2.70 -3.21
CA VAL A 123 -13.03 -2.91 -1.75
C VAL A 123 -11.66 -3.50 -1.36
N ASP A 124 -11.02 -4.20 -2.29
CA ASP A 124 -9.72 -4.87 -2.13
C ASP A 124 -8.58 -4.18 -2.90
N SER A 125 -8.76 -2.90 -3.26
CA SER A 125 -7.71 -2.06 -3.82
C SER A 125 -6.82 -1.45 -2.74
N PRO A 126 -5.49 -1.47 -2.90
CA PRO A 126 -4.66 -0.48 -2.21
C PRO A 126 -5.02 0.93 -2.73
N LEU A 127 -4.89 1.93 -1.85
CA LEU A 127 -4.68 3.31 -2.26
C LEU A 127 -3.17 3.54 -2.35
N VAL A 128 -2.73 4.16 -3.43
CA VAL A 128 -1.30 4.36 -3.69
C VAL A 128 -1.04 5.81 -4.02
N TRP A 129 -0.32 6.50 -3.15
CA TRP A 129 0.14 7.85 -3.44
C TRP A 129 1.16 7.86 -4.58
N MET A 130 1.05 8.85 -5.47
CA MET A 130 1.97 9.14 -6.56
C MET A 130 2.78 10.41 -6.25
N PRO A 131 4.06 10.49 -6.66
CA PRO A 131 4.94 11.66 -6.45
C PRO A 131 4.39 13.03 -6.80
N ASP A 132 3.41 13.10 -7.70
CA ASP A 132 2.75 14.32 -8.14
C ASP A 132 1.55 14.75 -7.26
N GLY A 133 1.37 14.13 -6.08
CA GLY A 133 0.28 14.44 -5.16
C GLY A 133 -1.03 13.71 -5.46
N ARG A 134 -1.09 12.90 -6.52
CA ARG A 134 -2.29 12.12 -6.88
C ARG A 134 -2.33 10.77 -6.18
N VAL A 135 -3.47 10.11 -6.24
CA VAL A 135 -3.67 8.75 -5.73
C VAL A 135 -4.10 7.83 -6.86
N ALA A 136 -3.39 6.72 -7.02
CA ALA A 136 -3.73 5.61 -7.88
C ALA A 136 -4.50 4.53 -7.10
N PHE A 137 -5.54 3.98 -7.71
CA PHE A 137 -6.34 2.87 -7.18
C PHE A 137 -6.94 2.06 -8.34
N HIS A 138 -7.49 0.87 -8.08
CA HIS A 138 -8.26 0.14 -9.10
C HIS A 138 -9.76 0.20 -8.81
N GLY A 139 -10.54 0.50 -9.85
CA GLY A 139 -11.99 0.57 -9.77
C GLY A 139 -12.65 -0.80 -9.92
N THR A 140 -13.93 -0.86 -9.54
CA THR A 140 -14.78 -2.06 -9.68
C THR A 140 -14.97 -2.51 -11.14
N ASP A 141 -14.67 -1.65 -12.12
CA ASP A 141 -14.70 -1.93 -13.57
C ASP A 141 -13.38 -2.50 -14.13
N GLY A 142 -12.39 -2.80 -13.27
CA GLY A 142 -11.10 -3.37 -13.69
C GLY A 142 -10.10 -2.37 -14.29
N TRP A 143 -10.35 -1.06 -14.15
CA TRP A 143 -9.40 -0.02 -14.54
C TRP A 143 -8.64 0.56 -13.34
N ILE A 144 -7.32 0.68 -13.49
CA ILE A 144 -6.53 1.59 -12.68
C ILE A 144 -6.97 3.03 -13.00
N ARG A 145 -7.24 3.78 -11.95
CA ARG A 145 -7.59 5.20 -11.96
C ARG A 145 -6.54 6.01 -11.23
N VAL A 146 -6.39 7.27 -11.61
CA VAL A 146 -5.58 8.27 -10.90
C VAL A 146 -6.42 9.52 -10.68
N ALA A 147 -6.40 10.04 -9.45
CA ALA A 147 -7.18 11.21 -9.03
C ALA A 147 -6.35 12.14 -8.14
N GLY A 148 -6.60 13.45 -8.20
CA GLY A 148 -5.96 14.44 -7.34
C GLY A 148 -6.82 14.83 -6.12
N PRO A 149 -6.37 15.76 -5.27
CA PRO A 149 -7.10 16.25 -4.09
C PRO A 149 -8.42 16.99 -4.35
N GLY A 150 -8.77 17.28 -5.61
CA GLY A 150 -10.02 17.97 -5.97
C GLY A 150 -11.23 17.03 -6.13
N GLU A 151 -12.35 17.63 -6.56
CA GLU A 151 -13.61 16.93 -6.88
C GLU A 151 -13.66 16.43 -8.35
N GLY A 152 -12.55 16.50 -9.07
CA GLY A 152 -12.46 16.04 -10.46
C GLY A 152 -12.54 14.52 -10.56
N GLU A 153 -13.23 14.00 -11.59
CA GLU A 153 -13.41 12.56 -11.75
C GLU A 153 -12.07 11.81 -11.88
N PRO A 154 -11.89 10.67 -11.18
CA PRO A 154 -10.73 9.82 -11.33
C PRO A 154 -10.52 9.30 -12.76
N VAL A 155 -9.40 9.69 -13.38
CA VAL A 155 -9.09 9.37 -14.78
C VAL A 155 -8.64 7.92 -14.91
N ARG A 156 -9.26 7.15 -15.81
CA ARG A 156 -8.78 5.80 -16.19
C ARG A 156 -7.42 5.90 -16.88
N VAL A 157 -6.39 5.25 -16.33
CA VAL A 157 -5.03 5.25 -16.92
C VAL A 157 -4.70 3.95 -17.62
N ALA A 158 -5.07 2.79 -17.06
CA ALA A 158 -4.71 1.48 -17.59
C ALA A 158 -5.67 0.38 -17.12
N ALA A 159 -5.97 -0.61 -17.96
CA ALA A 159 -6.68 -1.81 -17.53
C ALA A 159 -5.75 -2.68 -16.65
N GLY A 160 -6.19 -3.03 -15.44
CA GLY A 160 -5.36 -3.72 -14.45
C GLY A 160 -5.87 -3.61 -13.01
N ARG A 161 -5.12 -4.16 -12.06
CA ARG A 161 -5.42 -4.13 -10.61
C ARG A 161 -4.14 -4.06 -9.77
N SER A 162 -4.30 -3.84 -8.45
CA SER A 162 -3.20 -3.74 -7.48
C SER A 162 -2.09 -2.79 -7.96
N PRO A 163 -2.38 -1.49 -8.14
CA PRO A 163 -1.38 -0.50 -8.51
C PRO A 163 -0.28 -0.39 -7.44
N ALA A 164 0.87 0.13 -7.83
CA ALA A 164 1.98 0.54 -6.97
C ALA A 164 2.82 1.61 -7.69
N ALA A 165 3.15 2.70 -7.02
CA ALA A 165 3.94 3.79 -7.59
C ALA A 165 5.36 3.79 -7.01
N ASP A 166 6.34 4.19 -7.82
CA ASP A 166 7.69 4.49 -7.35
C ASP A 166 7.87 5.98 -7.07
N GLY A 167 9.02 6.37 -6.51
CA GLY A 167 9.36 7.76 -6.24
C GLY A 167 9.54 8.66 -7.48
N THR A 168 9.43 8.12 -8.70
CA THR A 168 9.55 8.87 -9.97
C THR A 168 8.21 9.01 -10.72
N GLY A 169 7.14 8.40 -10.22
CA GLY A 169 5.81 8.40 -10.85
C GLY A 169 5.56 7.25 -11.81
N ARG A 170 6.45 6.25 -11.87
CA ARG A 170 6.20 5.01 -12.62
C ARG A 170 5.18 4.16 -11.88
N LEU A 171 4.18 3.68 -12.61
CA LEU A 171 3.06 2.92 -12.07
C LEU A 171 3.18 1.45 -12.46
N ALA A 172 3.46 0.59 -11.48
CA ALA A 172 3.34 -0.85 -11.62
C ALA A 172 1.90 -1.28 -11.34
N TYR A 173 1.39 -2.29 -12.07
CA TYR A 173 0.10 -2.94 -11.79
C TYR A 173 0.09 -4.36 -12.37
N LEU A 174 -0.87 -5.15 -11.92
CA LEU A 174 -1.13 -6.49 -12.47
C LEU A 174 -2.11 -6.39 -13.65
N ARG A 175 -1.70 -6.87 -14.82
CA ARG A 175 -2.58 -7.10 -15.98
C ARG A 175 -2.61 -8.60 -16.29
N GLY A 176 -3.75 -9.23 -16.07
CA GLY A 176 -3.93 -10.68 -16.23
C GLY A 176 -2.94 -11.49 -15.38
N ARG A 177 -1.84 -11.93 -16.01
CA ARG A 177 -0.76 -12.73 -15.41
C ARG A 177 0.63 -12.10 -15.59
N ALA A 178 0.70 -10.79 -15.83
CA ALA A 178 1.94 -10.04 -15.93
C ALA A 178 1.99 -8.91 -14.90
N VAL A 179 3.21 -8.50 -14.54
CA VAL A 179 3.46 -7.17 -13.98
C VAL A 179 3.68 -6.25 -15.17
N VAL A 180 2.95 -5.15 -15.22
CA VAL A 180 3.15 -4.07 -16.18
C VAL A 180 3.71 -2.87 -15.42
N VAL A 181 4.75 -2.22 -15.94
CA VAL A 181 5.21 -0.90 -15.48
C VAL A 181 4.91 0.11 -16.56
N ARG A 182 4.23 1.18 -16.18
CA ARG A 182 3.92 2.34 -17.02
C ARG A 182 4.79 3.54 -16.62
N GLY A 183 5.45 4.15 -17.59
CA GLY A 183 6.18 5.40 -17.43
C GLY A 183 5.26 6.63 -17.31
N ALA A 184 5.82 7.76 -16.89
CA ALA A 184 5.10 9.04 -16.85
C ALA A 184 4.70 9.54 -18.27
N ASP A 185 5.44 9.11 -19.29
CA ASP A 185 5.15 9.26 -20.72
C ASP A 185 3.99 8.36 -21.20
N GLY A 186 3.49 7.46 -20.35
CA GLY A 186 2.47 6.47 -20.69
C GLY A 186 3.01 5.21 -21.39
N ALA A 187 4.31 5.10 -21.62
CA ALA A 187 4.90 3.91 -22.23
C ALA A 187 4.82 2.72 -21.25
N GLU A 188 4.32 1.57 -21.73
CA GLU A 188 4.13 0.37 -20.91
C GLU A 188 5.17 -0.71 -21.26
N ARG A 189 5.74 -1.34 -20.24
CA ARG A 189 6.56 -2.56 -20.34
C ARG A 189 5.91 -3.67 -19.53
N GLU A 190 5.82 -4.86 -20.11
CA GLU A 190 5.11 -6.00 -19.52
C GLU A 190 6.05 -7.19 -19.32
N TRP A 191 6.03 -7.77 -18.11
CA TRP A 191 6.78 -8.97 -17.75
C TRP A 191 5.80 -10.11 -17.40
N PRO A 192 5.64 -11.10 -18.30
CA PRO A 192 4.80 -12.27 -18.04
C PRO A 192 5.30 -13.07 -16.84
N LEU A 193 4.44 -13.31 -15.86
CA LEU A 193 4.80 -14.14 -14.70
C LEU A 193 4.75 -15.63 -15.08
N PRO A 194 5.61 -16.50 -14.51
CA PRO A 194 5.67 -17.93 -14.88
C PRO A 194 4.35 -18.69 -14.63
N ARG A 195 3.85 -19.40 -15.66
CA ARG A 195 2.67 -20.28 -15.54
C ARG A 195 2.94 -21.37 -14.49
N THR A 196 1.99 -21.59 -13.59
CA THR A 196 2.10 -22.61 -12.53
C THR A 196 0.76 -23.31 -12.34
N LEU A 197 0.82 -24.60 -11.99
CA LEU A 197 -0.35 -25.42 -11.68
C LEU A 197 -1.00 -24.96 -10.35
N GLY A 198 -2.33 -25.05 -10.30
CA GLY A 198 -3.17 -24.58 -9.18
C GLY A 198 -3.63 -23.12 -9.34
N ARG A 199 -4.82 -22.79 -8.82
CA ARG A 199 -5.34 -21.40 -8.78
C ARG A 199 -4.43 -20.56 -7.87
N PRO A 200 -3.67 -19.58 -8.39
CA PRO A 200 -2.87 -18.71 -7.55
C PRO A 200 -3.75 -17.59 -7.00
N THR A 201 -4.07 -17.65 -5.71
CA THR A 201 -4.45 -16.44 -4.98
C THR A 201 -3.16 -15.63 -4.82
N LEU A 202 -2.97 -14.64 -5.69
CA LEU A 202 -1.91 -13.66 -5.53
C LEU A 202 -2.19 -12.91 -4.22
N ALA A 203 -1.22 -12.89 -3.30
CA ALA A 203 -1.32 -12.05 -2.11
C ALA A 203 -1.20 -10.59 -2.58
N ARG A 204 -2.21 -9.77 -2.28
CA ARG A 204 -2.80 -8.83 -3.24
C ARG A 204 -2.14 -7.45 -3.40
N VAL A 205 -0.84 -7.34 -3.16
CA VAL A 205 -0.13 -6.04 -3.22
C VAL A 205 1.13 -6.16 -4.06
N LEU A 206 1.33 -5.19 -4.97
CA LEU A 206 2.63 -4.90 -5.56
C LEU A 206 3.30 -3.82 -4.71
N SER A 207 4.63 -3.85 -4.57
CA SER A 207 5.35 -2.70 -4.01
C SER A 207 6.67 -2.48 -4.73
N TRP A 208 7.06 -1.22 -4.86
CA TRP A 208 8.35 -0.85 -5.43
C TRP A 208 9.47 -0.94 -4.40
N SER A 209 10.66 -1.30 -4.88
CA SER A 209 11.90 -1.17 -4.12
C SER A 209 12.27 0.31 -3.93
N PRO A 210 13.18 0.61 -2.98
CA PRO A 210 13.48 1.98 -2.59
C PRO A 210 14.16 2.83 -3.67
N ASP A 211 14.84 2.16 -4.59
CA ASP A 211 15.56 2.71 -5.73
C ASP A 211 14.75 2.63 -7.04
N GLY A 212 13.49 2.18 -6.98
CA GLY A 212 12.65 1.96 -8.16
C GLY A 212 13.20 0.89 -9.12
N ARG A 213 14.06 -0.03 -8.67
CA ARG A 213 14.66 -1.06 -9.54
C ARG A 213 13.93 -2.39 -9.54
N GLU A 214 13.32 -2.78 -8.43
CA GLU A 214 12.57 -4.03 -8.29
C GLU A 214 11.08 -3.75 -7.96
N VAL A 215 10.20 -4.60 -8.50
CA VAL A 215 8.79 -4.68 -8.07
C VAL A 215 8.59 -6.00 -7.34
N SER A 216 8.01 -5.95 -6.14
CA SER A 216 7.65 -7.13 -5.37
C SER A 216 6.24 -7.63 -5.70
N TRP A 217 6.01 -8.95 -5.60
CA TRP A 217 4.67 -9.53 -5.55
C TRP A 217 4.62 -10.78 -4.68
N GLY A 218 3.47 -11.05 -4.08
CA GLY A 218 3.22 -12.23 -3.27
C GLY A 218 2.47 -13.34 -4.01
N ARG A 219 2.86 -14.59 -3.76
CA ARG A 219 2.19 -15.80 -4.25
C ARG A 219 1.89 -16.75 -3.09
N THR A 220 0.62 -16.94 -2.75
CA THR A 220 0.24 -18.02 -1.84
C THR A 220 0.11 -19.35 -2.60
N ALA A 221 0.65 -20.43 -2.03
CA ALA A 221 0.65 -21.77 -2.62
C ALA A 221 0.41 -22.87 -1.57
N GLY A 222 -0.22 -23.96 -2.01
CA GLY A 222 -0.57 -25.12 -1.17
C GLY A 222 -2.07 -25.31 -1.00
N LEU A 223 -2.48 -26.48 -0.49
CA LEU A 223 -3.89 -26.86 -0.31
C LEU A 223 -4.65 -25.97 0.69
N VAL A 224 -3.95 -25.42 1.69
CA VAL A 224 -4.51 -24.51 2.71
C VAL A 224 -3.44 -23.51 3.12
N GLY A 225 -3.40 -22.31 2.50
CA GLY A 225 -2.85 -21.03 3.00
C GLY A 225 -1.42 -20.91 3.59
N LYS A 226 -0.69 -22.00 3.85
CA LYS A 226 0.47 -22.04 4.78
C LYS A 226 1.82 -21.65 4.17
N ARG A 227 1.87 -21.26 2.90
CA ARG A 227 3.13 -20.82 2.26
C ARG A 227 2.86 -19.68 1.28
N THR A 228 3.21 -18.47 1.70
CA THR A 228 3.36 -17.34 0.78
C THR A 228 4.83 -17.23 0.40
N ASP A 229 5.10 -17.27 -0.90
CA ASP A 229 6.39 -16.97 -1.47
C ASP A 229 6.34 -15.56 -2.05
N PHE A 230 7.30 -14.73 -1.69
CA PHE A 230 7.48 -13.43 -2.31
C PHE A 230 8.45 -13.54 -3.49
N PHE A 231 8.31 -12.65 -4.45
CA PHE A 231 9.17 -12.58 -5.61
C PHE A 231 9.48 -11.12 -5.92
N LEU A 232 10.67 -10.90 -6.48
CA LEU A 232 11.17 -9.59 -6.86
C LEU A 232 11.51 -9.63 -8.35
N LEU A 233 10.98 -8.67 -9.10
CA LEU A 233 11.21 -8.46 -10.53
C LEU A 233 12.08 -7.23 -10.70
N ASP A 234 13.32 -7.41 -11.16
CA ASP A 234 14.15 -6.31 -11.64
C ASP A 234 13.55 -5.75 -12.95
N VAL A 235 13.12 -4.48 -12.95
CA VAL A 235 12.36 -3.87 -14.06
C VAL A 235 13.26 -3.37 -15.20
N GLN A 236 14.59 -3.46 -15.05
CA GLN A 236 15.55 -3.10 -16.10
C GLN A 236 15.95 -4.33 -16.92
N THR A 237 16.15 -5.46 -16.27
CA THR A 237 16.61 -6.73 -16.84
C THR A 237 15.50 -7.75 -17.06
N GLY A 238 14.34 -7.55 -16.42
CA GLY A 238 13.23 -8.51 -16.41
C GLY A 238 13.50 -9.78 -15.60
N ARG A 239 14.59 -9.84 -14.83
CA ARG A 239 14.94 -11.02 -14.03
C ARG A 239 14.08 -11.08 -12.77
N SER A 240 13.36 -12.19 -12.61
CA SER A 240 12.62 -12.49 -11.38
C SER A 240 13.41 -13.41 -10.45
N ARG A 241 13.43 -13.11 -9.15
CA ARG A 241 13.96 -13.99 -8.09
C ARG A 241 12.92 -14.26 -7.01
N ARG A 242 12.90 -15.49 -6.48
CA ARG A 242 12.07 -15.86 -5.33
C ARG A 242 12.76 -15.45 -4.03
N VAL A 243 12.00 -14.85 -3.12
CA VAL A 243 12.37 -14.57 -1.73
C VAL A 243 11.57 -15.54 -0.84
N PRO A 244 12.19 -16.65 -0.39
CA PRO A 244 11.48 -17.65 0.39
C PRO A 244 11.21 -17.12 1.82
N GLN A 245 9.94 -17.05 2.20
CA GLN A 245 9.55 -16.80 3.58
C GLN A 245 9.97 -17.99 4.46
N ARG A 246 10.98 -17.81 5.33
CA ARG A 246 11.24 -18.74 6.43
C ARG A 246 10.39 -18.33 7.62
N TYR A 247 9.54 -19.25 8.10
CA TYR A 247 8.86 -19.12 9.40
C TYR A 247 9.88 -19.26 10.54
N LEU A 248 10.60 -18.18 10.81
CA LEU A 248 11.15 -17.91 12.13
C LEU A 248 10.01 -17.34 12.98
N ALA A 249 9.90 -17.75 14.24
CA ALA A 249 9.00 -17.09 15.17
C ALA A 249 9.46 -15.63 15.34
N GLY A 250 8.61 -14.67 14.98
CA GLY A 250 9.03 -13.27 14.74
C GLY A 250 9.49 -13.06 13.28
N LEU A 251 8.51 -12.80 12.40
CA LEU A 251 8.70 -12.60 10.95
C LEU A 251 9.51 -11.31 10.67
N ARG A 252 10.22 -11.24 9.53
CA ARG A 252 11.27 -10.21 9.31
C ARG A 252 11.21 -9.36 7.98
N LEU A 253 10.63 -8.13 7.94
CA LEU A 253 10.63 -7.05 6.86
C LEU A 253 10.66 -5.46 7.26
N ILE A 254 11.81 -4.71 7.42
CA ILE A 254 12.04 -3.22 7.78
C ILE A 254 12.41 -2.42 6.49
N ALA A 255 12.58 -1.08 6.37
CA ALA A 255 13.36 -0.48 5.25
C ALA A 255 14.14 0.88 5.44
N PRO A 256 15.10 1.27 4.53
CA PRO A 256 15.92 2.51 4.61
C PRO A 256 15.57 3.66 3.62
N SER A 257 15.53 4.93 4.02
CA SER A 257 15.31 6.08 3.10
C SER A 257 16.63 6.76 2.67
N PRO A 258 16.76 7.32 1.45
CA PRO A 258 17.97 8.06 1.04
C PRO A 258 18.11 9.48 1.62
N GLU A 259 17.03 10.08 2.11
CA GLU A 259 16.92 11.54 2.29
C GLU A 259 16.75 12.00 3.75
N TRP A 260 17.11 11.14 4.71
CA TRP A 260 16.96 11.42 6.13
C TRP A 260 18.35 11.63 6.75
N ARG A 261 18.73 12.91 6.86
CA ARG A 261 19.81 13.41 7.72
C ARG A 261 19.21 14.02 8.99
#